data_AF-A0A0C1MKN3-F1
#
_entry.id   AF-A0A0C1MKN3-F1
#
_cell.length_a   1.000
_cell.length_b   1.000
_cell.length_c   1.000
_cell.angle_alpha   90.00
_cell.angle_beta   90.00
_cell.angle_gamma   90.00
#
_symmetry.space_group_name_H-M   'P 1'
#
loop_
_entity.id
_entity.type
_entity.pdbx_description
1 polymer ?
#
loop_
_entity_poly.entity_id
_entity_poly.type
_entity_poly.pdbx_seq_one_letter_code
_entity_poly.pdbx_strand_id
1 'polypeptide(L)'
;MLALQERPPLSWPEYAIASPKDFYELIDFHSPKYVRALFSHNHESGKKIFLLGSQKSSKVTDLKTFKIKTTRYVQGVLNSKSEAVNNYYSPNEFYSWPRAINLALFRANWIDIDVTEKVDARKVRELEHDLIEKVIQILKKNKIPPFTGYVCSGSGGIHLYWIYAPIDASQVNKELWKAIANILIESLQSIRALWYIDTTASKRAYGNLRIPGSVHGRTGLQARFFGGGPKYQFEELLKYLNLESLRDSLRLEKELRVVRLPNEPKSNKPKQQTQRRYSHNIKDWWLKCINTIQIHFRKQGKVPRGKRDKTAFILFVALQHLNKDSAFEKLVKINDELIGFSLEELNGLTKTAKSTFYKYKKETLAEYLEDLLDYRPEYLCTKPKVKLSSDEIKQRQKKAAKDTATKKGNSSRELVREAFNELINETGKKPTQRQVAERAGLGLRTVKRYWFS
;
A
#
# COMPACT_ATOMS: atom_id res chain seq x y z
N MET A 1 0.90 4.35 -43.25
CA MET A 1 1.60 3.05 -43.37
C MET A 1 3.01 3.25 -42.83
N LEU A 2 3.32 2.74 -41.64
CA LEU A 2 4.69 2.77 -41.10
C LEU A 2 5.51 1.69 -41.83
N ALA A 3 6.62 2.10 -42.43
CA ALA A 3 7.52 1.20 -43.14
C ALA A 3 7.97 0.06 -42.22
N LEU A 4 7.76 -1.19 -42.65
CA LEU A 4 8.22 -2.38 -41.96
C LEU A 4 9.75 -2.44 -42.09
N GLN A 5 10.46 -1.90 -41.09
CA GLN A 5 11.86 -2.25 -40.88
C GLN A 5 11.98 -3.78 -40.79
N GLU A 6 12.94 -4.36 -41.51
CA GLU A 6 13.18 -5.80 -41.51
C GLU A 6 13.55 -6.28 -40.10
N ARG A 7 12.73 -7.18 -39.56
CA ARG A 7 12.93 -7.78 -38.23
C ARG A 7 14.07 -8.81 -38.29
N PRO A 8 14.84 -9.00 -37.21
CA PRO A 8 15.86 -10.05 -37.16
C PRO A 8 15.24 -11.45 -37.38
N PRO A 9 15.97 -12.42 -37.97
CA PRO A 9 15.47 -13.78 -38.15
C PRO A 9 15.18 -14.45 -36.78
N LEU A 10 14.02 -15.10 -36.68
CA LEU A 10 13.51 -15.71 -35.45
C LEU A 10 13.58 -17.25 -35.56
N SER A 11 14.48 -17.89 -34.81
CA SER A 11 14.46 -19.35 -34.63
C SER A 11 13.42 -19.72 -33.58
N TRP A 12 12.42 -20.52 -33.98
CA TRP A 12 11.40 -21.01 -33.04
C TRP A 12 11.88 -22.28 -32.32
N PRO A 13 11.83 -22.30 -30.98
CA PRO A 13 12.24 -23.47 -30.21
C PRO A 13 11.18 -24.59 -30.32
N GLU A 14 11.59 -25.79 -29.94
CA GLU A 14 10.66 -26.83 -29.54
C GLU A 14 10.23 -26.60 -28.08
N TYR A 15 8.92 -26.65 -27.82
CA TYR A 15 8.39 -26.49 -26.47
C TYR A 15 8.07 -27.86 -25.88
N ALA A 16 8.77 -28.22 -24.81
CA ALA A 16 8.58 -29.48 -24.11
C ALA A 16 7.90 -29.26 -22.76
N ILE A 17 7.17 -30.28 -22.29
CA ILE A 17 6.62 -30.25 -20.94
C ILE A 17 7.75 -30.12 -19.92
N ALA A 18 7.63 -29.15 -19.03
CA ALA A 18 8.61 -28.85 -18.00
C ALA A 18 7.97 -28.94 -16.62
N SER A 19 8.80 -29.11 -15.59
CA SER A 19 8.32 -29.15 -14.23
C SER A 19 7.79 -27.76 -13.81
N PRO A 20 6.83 -27.68 -12.85
CA PRO A 20 6.42 -26.39 -12.31
C PRO A 20 7.58 -25.59 -11.70
N LYS A 21 8.63 -26.27 -11.22
CA LYS A 21 9.82 -25.62 -10.64
C LYS A 21 10.58 -24.81 -11.69
N ASP A 22 10.72 -25.34 -12.91
CA ASP A 22 11.40 -24.65 -14.02
C ASP A 22 10.69 -23.33 -14.36
N PHE A 23 9.35 -23.34 -14.32
CA PHE A 23 8.56 -22.11 -14.46
C PHE A 23 8.83 -21.11 -13.33
N TYR A 24 8.87 -21.60 -12.09
CA TYR A 24 9.09 -20.75 -10.92
C TYR A 24 10.47 -20.08 -10.95
N GLU A 25 11.49 -20.77 -11.43
CA GLU A 25 12.83 -20.23 -11.62
C GLU A 25 12.87 -19.16 -12.73
N LEU A 26 12.17 -19.37 -13.85
CA LEU A 26 12.13 -18.40 -14.95
C LEU A 26 11.65 -17.00 -14.51
N ILE A 27 10.68 -16.95 -13.58
CA ILE A 27 10.08 -15.70 -13.09
C ILE A 27 10.56 -15.29 -11.69
N ASP A 28 11.54 -15.95 -11.10
CA ASP A 28 11.99 -15.73 -9.70
C ASP A 28 10.83 -15.78 -8.70
N PHE A 29 9.97 -16.79 -8.80
CA PHE A 29 8.70 -16.85 -8.08
C PHE A 29 8.87 -16.92 -6.56
N HIS A 30 9.86 -17.68 -6.08
CA HIS A 30 10.07 -17.93 -4.65
C HIS A 30 10.77 -16.79 -3.90
N SER A 31 11.41 -15.88 -4.62
CA SER A 31 12.19 -14.78 -4.07
C SER A 31 11.86 -13.47 -4.80
N PRO A 32 10.59 -13.02 -4.76
CA PRO A 32 10.23 -11.73 -5.35
C PRO A 32 10.99 -10.60 -4.63
N LYS A 33 11.40 -9.57 -5.37
CA LYS A 33 12.07 -8.39 -4.80
C LYS A 33 11.10 -7.55 -3.96
N TYR A 34 9.84 -7.52 -4.36
CA TYR A 34 8.73 -6.92 -3.63
C TYR A 34 7.69 -8.00 -3.29
N VAL A 35 6.41 -7.80 -3.66
CA VAL A 35 5.38 -8.82 -3.45
C VAL A 35 4.66 -9.22 -4.74
N ARG A 36 4.17 -10.46 -4.78
CA ARG A 36 3.27 -10.99 -5.82
C ARG A 36 1.91 -11.33 -5.22
N ALA A 37 0.87 -11.26 -6.03
CA ALA A 37 -0.44 -11.77 -5.65
C ALA A 37 -0.47 -13.29 -5.74
N LEU A 38 -1.07 -13.93 -4.74
CA LEU A 38 -1.60 -15.29 -4.80
C LEU A 38 -3.12 -15.19 -4.70
N PHE A 39 -3.84 -15.87 -5.59
CA PHE A 39 -5.30 -15.76 -5.67
C PHE A 39 -5.97 -17.13 -5.79
N SER A 40 -7.03 -17.35 -5.02
CA SER A 40 -7.90 -18.53 -5.15
C SER A 40 -9.26 -18.26 -4.52
N HIS A 41 -10.31 -18.77 -5.16
CA HIS A 41 -11.65 -18.78 -4.58
C HIS A 41 -11.85 -19.90 -3.55
N ASN A 42 -10.95 -20.89 -3.51
CA ASN A 42 -11.08 -22.09 -2.69
C ASN A 42 -10.29 -22.01 -1.37
N HIS A 43 -9.74 -20.85 -1.03
CA HIS A 43 -8.94 -20.74 0.19
C HIS A 43 -9.82 -20.88 1.44
N GLU A 44 -9.45 -21.76 2.37
CA GLU A 44 -10.22 -22.13 3.56
C GLU A 44 -10.68 -20.93 4.41
N SER A 45 -9.88 -19.86 4.45
CA SER A 45 -10.17 -18.67 5.25
C SER A 45 -11.23 -17.74 4.63
N GLY A 46 -11.80 -18.07 3.47
CA GLY A 46 -12.74 -17.25 2.71
C GLY A 46 -12.14 -15.99 2.06
N LYS A 47 -10.87 -15.68 2.32
CA LYS A 47 -10.14 -14.56 1.69
C LYS A 47 -9.63 -15.02 0.34
N LYS A 48 -9.74 -14.17 -0.69
CA LYS A 48 -9.38 -14.55 -2.07
C LYS A 48 -7.95 -14.20 -2.48
N ILE A 49 -7.35 -13.17 -1.88
CA ILE A 49 -6.04 -12.63 -2.25
C ILE A 49 -5.08 -12.68 -1.06
N PHE A 50 -3.90 -13.24 -1.30
CA PHE A 50 -2.75 -13.33 -0.42
C PHE A 50 -1.51 -12.75 -1.12
N LEU A 51 -0.45 -12.52 -0.36
CA LEU A 51 0.78 -11.91 -0.83
C LEU A 51 1.94 -12.89 -0.65
N LEU A 52 2.74 -13.06 -1.69
CA LEU A 52 4.01 -13.78 -1.65
C LEU A 52 5.15 -12.76 -1.65
N GLY A 53 6.09 -12.87 -0.72
CA GLY A 53 7.23 -11.95 -0.55
C GLY A 53 7.32 -11.34 0.84
N SER A 54 8.23 -10.39 1.02
CA SER A 54 8.51 -9.78 2.32
C SER A 54 7.73 -8.47 2.50
N GLN A 55 6.57 -8.55 3.17
CA GLN A 55 5.79 -7.37 3.57
C GLN A 55 5.18 -7.54 4.97
N LYS A 56 5.11 -6.47 5.76
CA LYS A 56 4.35 -6.47 7.02
C LYS A 56 2.84 -6.48 6.72
N SER A 57 2.25 -7.66 6.54
CA SER A 57 0.81 -7.86 6.34
C SER A 57 0.35 -9.23 6.85
N SER A 58 -0.83 -9.30 7.46
CA SER A 58 -1.46 -10.56 7.88
C SER A 58 -1.92 -11.45 6.71
N LYS A 59 -1.71 -11.00 5.47
CA LYS A 59 -2.01 -11.73 4.23
C LYS A 59 -0.76 -12.29 3.55
N VAL A 60 0.43 -12.09 4.13
CA VAL A 60 1.65 -12.73 3.62
C VAL A 60 1.62 -14.23 3.90
N THR A 61 2.01 -15.02 2.89
CA THR A 61 2.13 -16.47 2.98
C THR A 61 3.17 -16.97 1.97
N ASP A 62 3.61 -18.21 2.12
CA ASP A 62 4.42 -18.90 1.11
C ASP A 62 3.54 -19.75 0.18
N LEU A 63 4.10 -20.17 -0.95
CA LEU A 63 3.36 -20.94 -1.96
C LEU A 63 2.86 -22.29 -1.43
N LYS A 64 3.66 -22.98 -0.60
CA LYS A 64 3.32 -24.31 -0.08
C LYS A 64 2.11 -24.21 0.85
N THR A 65 2.18 -23.30 1.81
CA THR A 65 1.08 -23.02 2.74
C THR A 65 -0.19 -22.59 2.00
N PHE A 66 -0.07 -21.72 1.00
CA PHE A 66 -1.21 -21.30 0.18
C PHE A 66 -1.86 -22.47 -0.59
N LYS A 67 -1.06 -23.38 -1.15
CA LYS A 67 -1.54 -24.56 -1.89
C LYS A 67 -2.30 -25.55 -1.00
N ILE A 68 -1.80 -25.84 0.19
CA ILE A 68 -2.46 -26.74 1.16
C ILE A 68 -3.85 -26.20 1.56
N LYS A 69 -3.94 -24.89 1.74
CA LYS A 69 -5.18 -24.20 2.18
C LYS A 69 -6.22 -23.99 1.10
N THR A 70 -5.97 -24.46 -0.13
CA THR A 70 -6.85 -24.30 -1.29
C THR A 70 -7.40 -25.65 -1.75
N THR A 71 -7.92 -26.40 -0.79
CA THR A 71 -8.37 -27.79 -0.96
C THR A 71 -9.86 -27.88 -1.26
N ARG A 72 -10.24 -28.71 -2.22
CA ARG A 72 -11.64 -28.92 -2.63
C ARG A 72 -11.83 -30.33 -3.20
N TYR A 73 -13.05 -30.87 -3.12
CA TYR A 73 -13.44 -32.02 -3.95
C TYR A 73 -13.54 -31.62 -5.43
N VAL A 74 -12.77 -32.29 -6.29
CA VAL A 74 -12.67 -31.99 -7.71
C VAL A 74 -13.29 -33.10 -8.53
N GLN A 75 -14.36 -32.75 -9.24
CA GLN A 75 -14.99 -33.61 -10.24
C GLN A 75 -14.16 -33.62 -11.55
N GLY A 76 -14.54 -34.50 -12.49
CA GLY A 76 -13.82 -34.68 -13.75
C GLY A 76 -12.88 -35.87 -13.68
N VAL A 77 -11.63 -35.70 -14.10
CA VAL A 77 -10.66 -36.81 -14.21
C VAL A 77 -10.18 -37.33 -12.85
N LEU A 78 -10.12 -36.48 -11.82
CA LEU A 78 -9.64 -36.88 -10.49
C LEU A 78 -10.71 -37.57 -9.64
N ASN A 79 -11.93 -37.04 -9.66
CA ASN A 79 -13.06 -37.47 -8.81
C ASN A 79 -12.66 -37.71 -7.33
N SER A 80 -11.91 -36.77 -6.74
CA SER A 80 -11.34 -36.90 -5.40
C SER A 80 -11.06 -35.52 -4.76
N LYS A 81 -10.74 -35.51 -3.47
CA LYS A 81 -10.30 -34.29 -2.77
C LYS A 81 -8.86 -33.99 -3.17
N SER A 82 -8.63 -32.78 -3.67
CA SER A 82 -7.30 -32.30 -4.10
C SER A 82 -6.94 -31.00 -3.42
N GLU A 83 -5.65 -30.84 -3.14
CA GLU A 83 -5.05 -29.54 -2.77
C GLU A 83 -4.77 -28.70 -4.03
N ALA A 84 -4.35 -27.44 -3.82
CA ALA A 84 -3.92 -26.53 -4.85
C ALA A 84 -4.94 -26.27 -5.98
N VAL A 85 -6.23 -26.25 -5.65
CA VAL A 85 -7.31 -26.15 -6.65
C VAL A 85 -7.57 -24.70 -7.03
N ASN A 86 -7.54 -24.39 -8.32
CA ASN A 86 -7.75 -23.06 -8.90
C ASN A 86 -6.86 -21.99 -8.27
N ASN A 87 -5.55 -22.22 -8.28
CA ASN A 87 -4.58 -21.26 -7.75
C ASN A 87 -4.00 -20.41 -8.88
N TYR A 88 -3.97 -19.11 -8.64
CA TYR A 88 -3.51 -18.09 -9.57
C TYR A 88 -2.47 -17.19 -8.94
N TYR A 89 -1.68 -16.51 -9.76
CA TYR A 89 -0.66 -15.57 -9.32
C TYR A 89 -0.51 -14.39 -10.27
N SER A 90 0.12 -13.31 -9.81
CA SER A 90 0.52 -12.20 -10.68
C SER A 90 1.94 -12.39 -11.25
N PRO A 91 2.13 -12.35 -12.59
CA PRO A 91 3.46 -12.41 -13.20
C PRO A 91 4.37 -11.23 -12.90
N ASN A 92 3.79 -10.07 -12.58
CA ASN A 92 4.52 -8.86 -12.18
C ASN A 92 4.53 -8.71 -10.66
N GLU A 93 5.41 -7.83 -10.16
CA GLU A 93 5.55 -7.54 -8.73
C GLU A 93 5.02 -6.16 -8.37
N PHE A 94 4.65 -6.01 -7.10
CA PHE A 94 4.07 -4.81 -6.54
C PHE A 94 4.80 -4.38 -5.29
N TYR A 95 4.86 -3.07 -5.04
CA TYR A 95 5.39 -2.56 -3.78
C TYR A 95 4.50 -2.93 -2.58
N SER A 96 3.21 -3.15 -2.82
CA SER A 96 2.23 -3.47 -1.79
C SER A 96 1.03 -4.24 -2.38
N TRP A 97 -0.19 -3.84 -2.06
CA TRP A 97 -1.40 -4.53 -2.51
C TRP A 97 -1.51 -4.55 -4.06
N PRO A 98 -1.83 -5.70 -4.69
CA PRO A 98 -1.72 -5.90 -6.14
C PRO A 98 -2.76 -5.10 -6.91
N ARG A 99 -2.38 -3.89 -7.32
CA ARG A 99 -3.17 -2.93 -8.10
C ARG A 99 -2.24 -2.13 -9.00
N ALA A 100 -2.79 -1.53 -10.06
CA ALA A 100 -2.03 -0.75 -11.05
C ALA A 100 -1.07 0.29 -10.44
N ILE A 101 -1.54 1.03 -9.43
CA ILE A 101 -0.77 2.08 -8.75
C ILE A 101 0.47 1.54 -8.01
N ASN A 102 0.39 0.29 -7.54
CA ASN A 102 1.44 -0.37 -6.77
C ASN A 102 2.38 -1.21 -7.63
N LEU A 103 2.23 -1.24 -8.96
CA LEU A 103 3.14 -1.96 -9.85
C LEU A 103 4.58 -1.48 -9.61
N ALA A 104 5.46 -2.42 -9.30
CA ALA A 104 6.85 -2.18 -8.98
C ALA A 104 7.79 -2.68 -10.06
N LEU A 105 7.62 -3.94 -10.49
CA LEU A 105 8.45 -4.56 -11.52
C LEU A 105 7.61 -5.29 -12.55
N PHE A 106 7.97 -5.12 -13.82
CA PHE A 106 7.53 -6.01 -14.88
C PHE A 106 8.52 -7.14 -15.07
N ARG A 107 7.98 -8.34 -15.30
CA ARG A 107 8.77 -9.55 -15.57
C ARG A 107 8.28 -10.35 -16.77
N ALA A 108 7.06 -10.09 -17.21
CA ALA A 108 6.53 -10.73 -18.39
C ALA A 108 5.45 -9.88 -19.06
N ASN A 109 5.31 -10.08 -20.36
CA ASN A 109 4.07 -9.87 -21.09
C ASN A 109 3.40 -11.23 -21.29
N TRP A 110 2.08 -11.25 -21.38
CA TRP A 110 1.33 -12.50 -21.54
C TRP A 110 0.07 -12.30 -22.38
N ILE A 111 -0.41 -13.41 -22.91
CA ILE A 111 -1.70 -13.52 -23.57
C ILE A 111 -2.47 -14.65 -22.91
N ASP A 112 -3.69 -14.34 -22.48
CA ASP A 112 -4.63 -15.30 -21.90
C ASP A 112 -5.65 -15.69 -22.98
N ILE A 113 -5.65 -16.95 -23.38
CA ILE A 113 -6.55 -17.50 -24.40
C ILE A 113 -7.46 -18.51 -23.73
N ASP A 114 -8.75 -18.17 -23.70
CA ASP A 114 -9.79 -18.97 -23.09
C ASP A 114 -10.62 -19.71 -24.14
N VAL A 115 -11.32 -20.74 -23.68
CA VAL A 115 -12.34 -21.45 -24.46
C VAL A 115 -13.70 -20.75 -24.29
N THR A 116 -14.45 -20.61 -25.38
CA THR A 116 -15.78 -19.97 -25.36
C THR A 116 -16.81 -20.78 -24.58
N GLU A 117 -16.61 -22.10 -24.52
CA GLU A 117 -17.56 -23.05 -23.93
C GLU A 117 -16.90 -24.01 -22.94
N LYS A 118 -17.74 -24.67 -22.13
CA LYS A 118 -17.30 -25.69 -21.18
C LYS A 118 -16.89 -26.96 -21.93
N VAL A 119 -15.58 -27.20 -21.97
CA VAL A 119 -15.01 -28.43 -22.55
C VAL A 119 -15.15 -29.63 -21.60
N ASP A 120 -15.44 -30.82 -22.15
CA ASP A 120 -15.33 -32.12 -21.47
C ASP A 120 -13.87 -32.40 -21.10
N ALA A 121 -13.62 -32.80 -19.85
CA ALA A 121 -12.28 -33.06 -19.35
C ALA A 121 -11.47 -34.07 -20.19
N ARG A 122 -12.12 -35.00 -20.89
CA ARG A 122 -11.46 -35.98 -21.78
C ARG A 122 -10.90 -35.35 -23.05
N LYS A 123 -11.51 -34.27 -23.55
CA LYS A 123 -11.13 -33.58 -24.80
C LYS A 123 -10.19 -32.39 -24.59
N VAL A 124 -9.99 -31.96 -23.34
CA VAL A 124 -9.19 -30.76 -23.04
C VAL A 124 -7.78 -30.82 -23.62
N ARG A 125 -7.09 -31.96 -23.52
CA ARG A 125 -5.69 -32.07 -23.95
C ARG A 125 -5.53 -31.96 -25.47
N GLU A 126 -6.45 -32.56 -26.21
CA GLU A 126 -6.51 -32.48 -27.68
C GLU A 126 -6.75 -31.04 -28.11
N LEU A 127 -7.73 -30.35 -27.50
CA LEU A 127 -7.99 -28.93 -27.81
C LEU A 127 -6.81 -28.01 -27.44
N GLU A 128 -6.13 -28.27 -26.33
CA GLU A 128 -4.93 -27.51 -25.94
C GLU A 128 -3.81 -27.66 -26.99
N HIS A 129 -3.67 -28.85 -27.58
CA HIS A 129 -2.68 -29.15 -28.61
C HIS A 129 -3.04 -28.46 -29.94
N ASP A 130 -4.27 -28.62 -30.42
CA ASP A 130 -4.75 -27.96 -31.65
C ASP A 130 -4.63 -26.43 -31.56
N LEU A 131 -4.90 -25.87 -30.37
CA LEU A 131 -4.80 -24.44 -30.14
C LEU A 131 -3.35 -23.95 -30.25
N ILE A 132 -2.41 -24.61 -29.58
CA ILE A 132 -1.02 -24.14 -29.56
C ILE A 132 -0.38 -24.22 -30.96
N GLU A 133 -0.68 -25.25 -31.75
CA GLU A 133 -0.19 -25.36 -33.13
C GLU A 133 -0.67 -24.17 -33.99
N LYS A 134 -1.97 -23.86 -33.91
CA LYS A 134 -2.56 -22.71 -34.62
C LYS A 134 -1.95 -21.38 -34.16
N VAL A 135 -1.78 -21.20 -32.84
CA VAL A 135 -1.14 -20.01 -32.27
C VAL A 135 0.28 -19.84 -32.82
N ILE A 136 1.10 -20.89 -32.78
CA ILE A 136 2.49 -20.84 -33.26
C ILE A 136 2.53 -20.46 -34.74
N GLN A 137 1.67 -21.06 -35.57
CA GLN A 137 1.57 -20.72 -37.00
C GLN A 137 1.20 -19.25 -37.24
N ILE A 138 0.22 -18.73 -36.52
CA ILE A 138 -0.21 -17.33 -36.63
C ILE A 138 0.92 -16.38 -36.19
N LEU A 139 1.56 -16.65 -35.05
CA LEU A 139 2.65 -15.82 -34.54
C LEU A 139 3.87 -15.83 -35.48
N LYS A 140 4.22 -17.00 -36.05
CA LYS A 140 5.26 -17.12 -37.08
C LYS A 140 4.93 -16.27 -38.31
N LYS A 141 3.70 -16.39 -38.84
CA LYS A 141 3.22 -15.61 -39.99
C LYS A 141 3.29 -14.11 -39.72
N ASN A 142 2.91 -13.68 -38.52
CA ASN A 142 2.93 -12.28 -38.10
C ASN A 142 4.30 -11.79 -37.62
N LYS A 143 5.35 -12.62 -37.77
CA LYS A 143 6.73 -12.36 -37.39
C LYS A 143 6.86 -11.91 -35.92
N ILE A 144 6.04 -12.47 -35.05
CA ILE A 144 6.11 -12.20 -33.61
C ILE A 144 7.24 -13.05 -33.01
N PRO A 145 8.08 -12.50 -32.12
CA PRO A 145 9.13 -13.26 -31.44
C PRO A 145 8.55 -14.48 -30.69
N PRO A 146 9.26 -15.62 -30.64
CA PRO A 146 8.79 -16.79 -29.92
C PRO A 146 8.53 -16.45 -28.44
N PHE A 147 7.48 -16.99 -27.86
CA PHE A 147 7.25 -16.86 -26.41
C PHE A 147 8.30 -17.67 -25.63
N THR A 148 8.57 -17.31 -24.38
CA THR A 148 9.48 -18.08 -23.51
C THR A 148 8.89 -19.46 -23.20
N GLY A 149 7.58 -19.52 -23.02
CA GLY A 149 6.84 -20.75 -22.80
C GLY A 149 5.34 -20.47 -22.66
N TYR A 150 4.56 -21.53 -22.46
CA TYR A 150 3.13 -21.43 -22.27
C TYR A 150 2.63 -22.37 -21.17
N VAL A 151 1.48 -22.03 -20.61
CA VAL A 151 0.81 -22.84 -19.60
C VAL A 151 -0.52 -23.30 -20.16
N CYS A 152 -0.68 -24.61 -20.33
CA CYS A 152 -1.97 -25.24 -20.49
C CYS A 152 -2.70 -25.17 -19.17
N SER A 153 -3.83 -24.47 -19.11
CA SER A 153 -4.52 -24.18 -17.86
C SER A 153 -5.25 -25.40 -17.27
N GLY A 154 -5.51 -26.44 -18.08
CA GLY A 154 -6.33 -27.59 -17.69
C GLY A 154 -7.83 -27.38 -17.89
N SER A 155 -8.26 -26.18 -18.32
CA SER A 155 -9.65 -25.91 -18.74
C SER A 155 -9.87 -25.97 -20.25
N GLY A 156 -8.81 -26.12 -21.06
CA GLY A 156 -8.83 -25.95 -22.52
C GLY A 156 -8.24 -24.62 -22.98
N GLY A 157 -8.06 -23.66 -22.08
CA GLY A 157 -7.37 -22.39 -22.34
C GLY A 157 -5.86 -22.48 -22.10
N ILE A 158 -5.11 -21.56 -22.68
CA ILE A 158 -3.65 -21.47 -22.55
C ILE A 158 -3.20 -20.04 -22.21
N HIS A 159 -2.10 -19.93 -21.46
CA HIS A 159 -1.44 -18.65 -21.20
C HIS A 159 -0.07 -18.65 -21.90
N LEU A 160 0.16 -17.70 -22.81
CA LEU A 160 1.46 -17.50 -23.45
C LEU A 160 2.28 -16.49 -22.65
N TYR A 161 3.59 -16.70 -22.51
CA TYR A 161 4.47 -15.80 -21.75
C TYR A 161 5.69 -15.36 -22.55
N TRP A 162 5.93 -14.06 -22.62
CA TRP A 162 7.23 -13.47 -22.97
C TRP A 162 7.87 -12.98 -21.68
N ILE A 163 8.71 -13.81 -21.09
CA ILE A 163 9.39 -13.55 -19.81
C ILE A 163 10.70 -12.84 -20.10
N TYR A 164 10.97 -11.79 -19.32
CA TYR A 164 12.21 -11.03 -19.40
C TYR A 164 12.82 -10.76 -18.03
N ALA A 165 14.10 -10.36 -18.04
CA ALA A 165 14.75 -9.83 -16.85
C ALA A 165 13.93 -8.68 -16.22
N PRO A 166 13.82 -8.62 -14.88
CA PRO A 166 12.93 -7.68 -14.22
C PRO A 166 13.31 -6.23 -14.52
N ILE A 167 12.31 -5.41 -14.86
CA ILE A 167 12.46 -3.97 -15.08
C ILE A 167 11.51 -3.17 -14.21
N ASP A 168 11.90 -1.96 -13.84
CA ASP A 168 11.04 -1.06 -13.06
C ASP A 168 9.77 -0.69 -13.82
N ALA A 169 8.63 -0.71 -13.14
CA ALA A 169 7.35 -0.22 -13.65
C ALA A 169 7.30 1.32 -13.65
N SER A 170 8.27 1.94 -14.33
CA SER A 170 8.27 3.38 -14.62
C SER A 170 7.11 3.75 -15.55
N GLN A 171 6.75 5.03 -15.62
CA GLN A 171 5.68 5.48 -16.52
C GLN A 171 5.95 5.12 -17.99
N VAL A 172 7.19 5.30 -18.44
CA VAL A 172 7.63 4.92 -19.79
C VAL A 172 7.45 3.41 -20.00
N ASN A 173 7.97 2.60 -19.08
CA ASN A 173 7.88 1.15 -19.20
C ASN A 173 6.44 0.64 -19.10
N LYS A 174 5.54 1.32 -18.37
CA LYS A 174 4.11 1.01 -18.33
C LYS A 174 3.45 1.18 -19.69
N GLU A 175 3.76 2.27 -20.39
CA GLU A 175 3.22 2.49 -21.74
C GLU A 175 3.80 1.52 -22.77
N LEU A 176 5.11 1.25 -22.71
CA LEU A 176 5.75 0.23 -23.55
C LEU A 176 5.18 -1.17 -23.30
N TRP A 177 4.98 -1.55 -22.03
CA TRP A 177 4.36 -2.82 -21.66
C TRP A 177 2.97 -2.97 -22.28
N LYS A 178 2.14 -1.92 -22.26
CA LYS A 178 0.81 -1.91 -22.90
C LYS A 178 0.92 -1.99 -24.42
N ALA A 179 1.88 -1.30 -25.03
CA ALA A 179 2.11 -1.35 -26.47
C ALA A 179 2.48 -2.77 -26.92
N ILE A 180 3.37 -3.44 -26.20
CA ILE A 180 3.70 -4.86 -26.43
C ILE A 180 2.42 -5.71 -26.33
N ALA A 181 1.66 -5.58 -25.23
CA ALA A 181 0.43 -6.36 -25.04
C ALA A 181 -0.58 -6.14 -26.19
N ASN A 182 -0.73 -4.92 -26.69
CA ASN A 182 -1.61 -4.62 -27.83
C ASN A 182 -1.12 -5.31 -29.11
N ILE A 183 0.17 -5.21 -29.44
CA ILE A 183 0.74 -5.88 -30.63
C ILE A 183 0.51 -7.40 -30.57
N LEU A 184 0.76 -8.00 -29.40
CA LEU A 184 0.58 -9.44 -29.21
C LEU A 184 -0.89 -9.85 -29.37
N ILE A 185 -1.84 -9.10 -28.79
CA ILE A 185 -3.29 -9.36 -28.94
C ILE A 185 -3.73 -9.19 -30.39
N GLU A 186 -3.32 -8.09 -31.03
CA GLU A 186 -3.65 -7.79 -32.43
C GLU A 186 -3.15 -8.88 -33.37
N SER A 187 -1.96 -9.42 -33.11
CA SER A 187 -1.38 -10.52 -33.88
C SER A 187 -2.18 -11.82 -33.82
N LEU A 188 -3.07 -12.00 -32.84
CA LEU A 188 -3.85 -13.23 -32.64
C LEU A 188 -5.35 -13.06 -32.89
N GLN A 189 -5.80 -11.89 -33.38
CA GLN A 189 -7.23 -11.61 -33.56
C GLN A 189 -7.98 -12.59 -34.47
N SER A 190 -7.27 -13.31 -35.35
CA SER A 190 -7.85 -14.30 -36.26
C SER A 190 -8.19 -15.64 -35.61
N ILE A 191 -7.89 -15.86 -34.32
CA ILE A 191 -8.08 -17.15 -33.65
C ILE A 191 -9.55 -17.47 -33.28
N ARG A 192 -10.50 -16.65 -33.74
CA ARG A 192 -11.91 -16.69 -33.34
C ARG A 192 -12.59 -17.96 -33.88
N ALA A 193 -13.00 -18.82 -32.95
CA ALA A 193 -13.97 -19.90 -33.12
C ALA A 193 -14.33 -20.45 -31.73
N LEU A 194 -13.69 -21.55 -31.34
CA LEU A 194 -13.79 -22.16 -30.01
C LEU A 194 -12.96 -21.43 -28.94
N TRP A 195 -12.11 -20.49 -29.36
CA TRP A 195 -11.22 -19.74 -28.48
C TRP A 195 -11.38 -18.24 -28.64
N TYR A 196 -11.13 -17.53 -27.56
CA TYR A 196 -11.06 -16.07 -27.55
C TYR A 196 -9.88 -15.62 -26.68
N ILE A 197 -9.34 -14.45 -27.01
CA ILE A 197 -8.32 -13.81 -26.19
C ILE A 197 -9.03 -13.02 -25.10
N ASP A 198 -8.76 -13.30 -23.83
CA ASP A 198 -9.18 -12.40 -22.74
C ASP A 198 -8.32 -11.15 -22.81
N THR A 199 -8.79 -10.19 -23.60
CA THR A 199 -8.13 -8.88 -23.80
C THR A 199 -8.01 -8.12 -22.49
N THR A 200 -8.92 -8.31 -21.54
CA THR A 200 -8.86 -7.65 -20.23
C THR A 200 -7.73 -8.24 -19.40
N ALA A 201 -7.64 -9.57 -19.31
CA ALA A 201 -6.55 -10.23 -18.60
C ALA A 201 -5.19 -9.97 -19.25
N SER A 202 -5.15 -9.91 -20.58
CA SER A 202 -3.92 -9.73 -21.38
C SER A 202 -3.38 -8.29 -21.36
N LYS A 203 -4.25 -7.27 -21.23
CA LYS A 203 -3.83 -5.85 -21.12
C LYS A 203 -3.63 -5.37 -19.68
N ARG A 204 -4.04 -6.18 -18.70
CA ARG A 204 -3.97 -5.81 -17.28
C ARG A 204 -2.68 -6.33 -16.67
N ALA A 205 -1.67 -5.48 -16.59
CA ALA A 205 -0.36 -5.84 -16.00
C ALA A 205 -0.38 -6.26 -14.52
N TYR A 206 -1.54 -6.18 -13.87
CA TYR A 206 -1.79 -6.66 -12.50
C TYR A 206 -2.82 -7.81 -12.44
N GLY A 207 -3.02 -8.50 -13.57
CA GLY A 207 -3.86 -9.69 -13.67
C GLY A 207 -3.27 -10.90 -12.96
N ASN A 208 -4.13 -11.91 -12.77
CA ASN A 208 -3.74 -13.18 -12.18
C ASN A 208 -3.90 -14.29 -13.22
N LEU A 209 -2.90 -15.15 -13.36
CA LEU A 209 -2.89 -16.31 -14.25
C LEU A 209 -2.72 -17.58 -13.44
N ARG A 210 -3.21 -18.71 -13.96
CA ARG A 210 -3.15 -20.00 -13.24
C ARG A 210 -1.71 -20.43 -13.03
N ILE A 211 -1.39 -20.88 -11.81
CA ILE A 211 -0.05 -21.35 -11.43
C ILE A 211 0.15 -22.78 -11.99
N PRO A 212 1.26 -23.08 -12.68
CA PRO A 212 1.60 -24.46 -13.05
C PRO A 212 1.62 -25.41 -11.85
N GLY A 213 1.11 -26.62 -12.04
CA GLY A 213 0.91 -27.63 -11.01
C GLY A 213 -0.34 -27.42 -10.14
N SER A 214 -1.13 -26.36 -10.36
CA SER A 214 -2.46 -26.22 -9.73
C SER A 214 -3.51 -27.06 -10.47
N VAL A 215 -4.51 -27.54 -9.75
CA VAL A 215 -5.59 -28.37 -10.31
C VAL A 215 -6.75 -27.48 -10.74
N HIS A 216 -7.25 -27.68 -11.96
CA HIS A 216 -8.47 -27.02 -12.41
C HIS A 216 -9.70 -27.70 -11.79
N GLY A 217 -10.45 -26.96 -10.99
CA GLY A 217 -11.49 -27.52 -10.11
C GLY A 217 -12.72 -28.11 -10.80
N ARG A 218 -12.89 -27.94 -12.11
CA ARG A 218 -13.99 -28.58 -12.88
C ARG A 218 -13.55 -29.83 -13.63
N THR A 219 -12.35 -29.83 -14.21
CA THR A 219 -11.87 -30.92 -15.07
C THR A 219 -10.98 -31.90 -14.32
N GLY A 220 -10.40 -31.52 -13.19
CA GLY A 220 -9.41 -32.31 -12.47
C GLY A 220 -8.03 -32.31 -13.11
N LEU A 221 -7.85 -31.64 -14.25
CA LEU A 221 -6.56 -31.58 -14.92
C LEU A 221 -5.64 -30.57 -14.24
N GLN A 222 -4.37 -30.93 -14.13
CA GLN A 222 -3.33 -30.01 -13.66
C GLN A 222 -2.94 -29.03 -14.75
N ALA A 223 -2.67 -27.77 -14.35
CA ALA A 223 -2.06 -26.80 -15.22
C ALA A 223 -0.61 -27.20 -15.51
N ARG A 224 -0.23 -27.32 -16.78
CA ARG A 224 1.08 -27.81 -17.23
C ARG A 224 1.86 -26.69 -17.90
N PHE A 225 3.13 -26.55 -17.54
CA PHE A 225 4.04 -25.61 -18.18
C PHE A 225 4.79 -26.31 -19.30
N PHE A 226 4.91 -25.64 -20.44
CA PHE A 226 5.74 -26.03 -21.56
C PHE A 226 6.78 -24.93 -21.81
N GLY A 227 8.04 -25.28 -21.62
CA GLY A 227 9.19 -24.37 -21.74
C GLY A 227 10.07 -24.74 -22.92
N GLY A 228 11.00 -23.85 -23.27
CA GLY A 228 11.97 -24.07 -24.35
C GLY A 228 12.37 -22.79 -25.08
N GLY A 229 11.60 -21.72 -24.93
CA GLY A 229 11.90 -20.43 -25.54
C GLY A 229 12.85 -19.55 -24.73
N PRO A 230 13.32 -18.45 -25.36
CA PRO A 230 14.31 -17.57 -24.75
C PRO A 230 13.71 -16.78 -23.59
N LYS A 231 14.53 -16.53 -22.57
CA LYS A 231 14.29 -15.49 -21.57
C LYS A 231 14.91 -14.19 -22.11
N TYR A 232 14.07 -13.19 -22.33
CA TYR A 232 14.46 -11.96 -23.00
C TYR A 232 15.15 -10.95 -22.06
N GLN A 233 15.93 -10.04 -22.62
CA GLN A 233 16.03 -8.68 -22.07
C GLN A 233 14.84 -7.85 -22.56
N PHE A 234 14.32 -6.94 -21.73
CA PHE A 234 13.17 -6.11 -22.16
C PHE A 234 13.48 -5.35 -23.46
N GLU A 235 14.72 -4.88 -23.61
CA GLU A 235 15.11 -4.06 -24.75
C GLU A 235 15.21 -4.87 -26.05
N GLU A 236 15.57 -6.16 -25.95
CA GLU A 236 15.54 -7.09 -27.09
C GLU A 236 14.10 -7.29 -27.57
N LEU A 237 13.15 -7.45 -26.64
CA LEU A 237 11.74 -7.60 -26.98
C LEU A 237 11.18 -6.33 -27.66
N LEU A 238 11.59 -5.14 -27.19
CA LEU A 238 11.25 -3.88 -27.86
C LEU A 238 11.80 -3.81 -29.28
N LYS A 239 13.05 -4.25 -29.50
CA LYS A 239 13.67 -4.30 -30.82
C LYS A 239 12.93 -5.26 -31.75
N TYR A 240 12.61 -6.48 -31.30
CA TYR A 240 11.84 -7.44 -32.11
C TYR A 240 10.46 -6.93 -32.53
N LEU A 241 9.86 -6.07 -31.70
CA LEU A 241 8.54 -5.50 -31.94
C LEU A 241 8.58 -4.09 -32.55
N ASN A 242 9.77 -3.60 -32.94
CA ASN A 242 9.99 -2.27 -33.53
C ASN A 242 9.44 -1.12 -32.65
N LEU A 243 9.63 -1.20 -31.32
CA LEU A 243 9.15 -0.21 -30.33
C LEU A 243 10.22 0.77 -29.84
N GLU A 244 11.42 0.75 -30.43
CA GLU A 244 12.55 1.59 -30.00
C GLU A 244 12.27 3.08 -30.17
N SER A 245 11.68 3.47 -31.30
CA SER A 245 11.31 4.87 -31.57
C SER A 245 10.27 5.40 -30.58
N LEU A 246 9.29 4.57 -30.18
CA LEU A 246 8.30 4.91 -29.16
C LEU A 246 8.94 5.06 -27.78
N ARG A 247 9.89 4.19 -27.43
CA ARG A 247 10.63 4.31 -26.16
C ARG A 247 11.37 5.64 -26.10
N ASP A 248 12.06 6.00 -27.19
CA ASP A 248 12.90 7.18 -27.23
C ASP A 248 12.06 8.47 -27.19
N SER A 249 10.91 8.50 -27.88
CA SER A 249 9.97 9.63 -27.78
C SER A 249 9.39 9.80 -26.37
N LEU A 250 8.98 8.70 -25.72
CA LEU A 250 8.45 8.73 -24.35
C LEU A 250 9.49 9.17 -23.31
N ARG A 251 10.78 8.84 -23.53
CA ARG A 251 11.88 9.29 -22.67
C ARG A 251 12.10 10.80 -22.83
N LEU A 252 12.15 11.30 -24.06
CA LEU A 252 12.29 12.73 -24.37
C LEU A 252 11.14 13.57 -23.77
N GLU A 253 9.88 13.13 -23.94
CA GLU A 253 8.73 13.81 -23.34
C GLU A 253 8.84 13.92 -21.82
N LYS A 254 9.34 12.86 -21.17
CA LYS A 254 9.53 12.86 -19.72
C LYS A 254 10.63 13.83 -19.30
N GLU A 255 11.75 13.87 -20.02
CA GLU A 255 12.85 14.81 -19.75
C GLU A 255 12.39 16.26 -19.93
N LEU A 256 11.66 16.56 -21.02
CA LEU A 256 11.06 17.88 -21.25
C LEU A 256 10.09 18.30 -20.12
N ARG A 257 9.32 17.37 -19.55
CA ARG A 257 8.46 17.63 -18.38
C ARG A 257 9.25 17.89 -17.11
N VAL A 258 10.41 17.24 -16.93
CA VAL A 258 11.29 17.45 -15.76
C VAL A 258 11.96 18.83 -15.84
N VAL A 259 12.33 19.29 -17.03
CA VAL A 259 12.93 20.62 -17.25
C VAL A 259 11.93 21.76 -17.03
N ARG A 260 10.62 21.51 -17.16
CA ARG A 260 9.55 22.51 -16.95
C ARG A 260 9.08 22.68 -15.49
N LEU A 261 9.90 22.34 -14.50
CA LEU A 261 9.63 22.67 -13.10
C LEU A 261 10.41 23.94 -12.69
N PRO A 262 9.78 25.13 -12.65
CA PRO A 262 10.37 26.25 -11.96
C PRO A 262 10.16 26.02 -10.45
N ASN A 263 11.17 25.49 -9.78
CA ASN A 263 11.25 25.63 -8.33
C ASN A 263 12.36 26.64 -8.04
N GLU A 264 11.97 27.91 -7.96
CA GLU A 264 12.74 28.86 -7.18
C GLU A 264 12.83 28.34 -5.73
N PRO A 265 14.03 28.22 -5.17
CA PRO A 265 14.19 27.89 -3.77
C PRO A 265 13.68 29.08 -2.95
N LYS A 266 12.46 29.00 -2.41
CA LYS A 266 12.01 29.94 -1.40
C LYS A 266 12.92 29.81 -0.19
N SER A 267 13.72 30.86 0.05
CA SER A 267 14.67 30.91 1.17
C SER A 267 13.93 30.67 2.49
N ASN A 268 14.32 29.62 3.21
CA ASN A 268 13.83 29.34 4.55
C ASN A 268 14.57 30.25 5.54
N LYS A 269 13.93 31.31 6.01
CA LYS A 269 14.38 31.96 7.24
C LYS A 269 14.12 31.02 8.42
N PRO A 270 15.09 30.80 9.33
CA PRO A 270 14.92 29.92 10.47
C PRO A 270 13.93 30.57 11.45
N LYS A 271 12.69 30.06 11.50
CA LYS A 271 11.77 30.41 12.58
C LYS A 271 12.19 29.66 13.83
N GLN A 272 12.58 30.42 14.87
CA GLN A 272 12.88 29.91 16.19
C GLN A 272 11.76 28.99 16.68
N GLN A 273 12.09 27.71 16.91
CA GLN A 273 11.19 26.75 17.49
C GLN A 273 10.95 27.12 18.96
N THR A 274 9.85 27.78 19.24
CA THR A 274 9.30 27.83 20.59
C THR A 274 8.81 26.43 20.95
N GLN A 275 9.51 25.75 21.87
CA GLN A 275 9.04 24.50 22.47
C GLN A 275 7.74 24.77 23.23
N ARG A 276 6.60 24.64 22.54
CA ARG A 276 5.30 24.63 23.18
C ARG A 276 5.16 23.35 23.99
N ARG A 277 4.97 23.46 25.31
CA ARG A 277 4.57 22.34 26.17
C ARG A 277 3.23 21.80 25.65
N TYR A 278 3.27 20.66 24.99
CA TYR A 278 2.10 20.02 24.39
C TYR A 278 1.17 19.45 25.47
N SER A 279 -0.08 19.91 25.49
CA SER A 279 -1.17 19.28 26.22
C SER A 279 -1.63 18.01 25.48
N HIS A 280 -2.21 17.05 26.20
CA HIS A 280 -2.67 15.76 25.66
C HIS A 280 -4.00 15.89 24.88
N ASN A 281 -4.04 16.70 23.82
CA ASN A 281 -5.20 16.79 22.93
C ASN A 281 -5.05 15.85 21.71
N ILE A 282 -6.13 15.16 21.32
CA ILE A 282 -6.20 14.32 20.12
C ILE A 282 -5.78 15.10 18.85
N LYS A 283 -6.14 16.39 18.76
CA LYS A 283 -5.74 17.25 17.63
C LYS A 283 -4.22 17.47 17.59
N ASP A 284 -3.61 17.73 18.73
CA ASP A 284 -2.15 17.91 18.83
C ASP A 284 -1.40 16.63 18.44
N TRP A 285 -1.98 15.47 18.75
CA TRP A 285 -1.41 14.17 18.39
C TRP A 285 -1.44 13.92 16.88
N TRP A 286 -2.56 14.21 16.21
CA TRP A 286 -2.64 14.11 14.75
C TRP A 286 -1.77 15.14 14.04
N LEU A 287 -1.66 16.34 14.60
CA LEU A 287 -0.73 17.36 14.09
C LEU A 287 0.72 16.88 14.18
N LYS A 288 1.12 16.22 15.27
CA LYS A 288 2.44 15.59 15.39
C LYS A 288 2.65 14.50 14.33
N CYS A 289 1.63 13.69 14.04
CA CYS A 289 1.72 12.68 12.99
C CYS A 289 1.97 13.30 11.61
N ILE A 290 1.20 14.33 11.23
CA ILE A 290 1.37 15.05 9.97
C ILE A 290 2.79 15.62 9.86
N ASN A 291 3.23 16.34 10.91
CA ASN A 291 4.55 16.96 10.91
C ASN A 291 5.68 15.94 10.84
N THR A 292 5.57 14.82 11.58
CA THR A 292 6.58 13.76 11.58
C THR A 292 6.74 13.17 10.17
N ILE A 293 5.62 12.84 9.52
CA ILE A 293 5.60 12.30 8.16
C ILE A 293 6.19 13.30 7.15
N GLN A 294 5.73 14.56 7.20
CA GLN A 294 6.21 15.60 6.28
C GLN A 294 7.71 15.87 6.46
N ILE A 295 8.19 16.02 7.69
CA ILE A 295 9.61 16.27 7.97
C ILE A 295 10.46 15.10 7.47
N HIS A 296 10.04 13.87 7.72
CA HIS A 296 10.76 12.68 7.27
C HIS A 296 10.90 12.65 5.75
N PHE A 297 9.81 12.82 5.01
CA PHE A 297 9.86 12.74 3.55
C PHE A 297 10.43 14.00 2.88
N ARG A 298 10.33 15.17 3.51
CA ARG A 298 11.07 16.37 3.08
C ARG A 298 12.58 16.15 3.18
N LYS A 299 13.07 15.52 4.25
CA LYS A 299 14.49 15.15 4.38
C LYS A 299 14.93 14.15 3.32
N GLN A 300 14.05 13.24 2.91
CA GLN A 300 14.30 12.30 1.81
C GLN A 300 14.02 12.89 0.41
N GLY A 301 13.62 14.15 0.32
CA GLY A 301 13.19 14.81 -0.91
C GLY A 301 11.75 14.50 -1.33
N LYS A 302 11.38 13.21 -1.46
CA LYS A 302 10.02 12.77 -1.83
C LYS A 302 9.64 11.45 -1.16
N VAL A 303 8.33 11.13 -1.17
CA VAL A 303 7.83 9.84 -0.70
C VAL A 303 8.21 8.73 -1.70
N PRO A 304 8.90 7.66 -1.26
CA PRO A 304 9.22 6.51 -2.09
C PRO A 304 7.95 5.83 -2.63
N ARG A 305 7.95 5.36 -3.89
CA ARG A 305 6.76 4.83 -4.59
C ARG A 305 5.94 3.83 -3.76
N GLY A 306 6.59 2.87 -3.10
CA GLY A 306 5.91 1.86 -2.27
C GLY A 306 5.28 2.35 -0.97
N LYS A 307 5.60 3.57 -0.54
CA LYS A 307 5.07 4.19 0.69
C LYS A 307 4.02 5.27 0.40
N ARG A 308 3.82 5.65 -0.87
CA ARG A 308 2.95 6.76 -1.28
C ARG A 308 1.48 6.54 -0.91
N ASP A 309 0.91 5.38 -1.23
CA ASP A 309 -0.49 5.04 -0.91
C ASP A 309 -0.77 5.19 0.59
N LYS A 310 0.08 4.55 1.41
CA LYS A 310 -0.02 4.58 2.87
C LYS A 310 0.14 5.99 3.42
N THR A 311 1.09 6.74 2.86
CA THR A 311 1.34 8.14 3.23
C THR A 311 0.15 9.04 2.93
N ALA A 312 -0.39 8.97 1.71
CA ALA A 312 -1.56 9.75 1.32
C ALA A 312 -2.78 9.41 2.20
N PHE A 313 -3.00 8.13 2.45
CA PHE A 313 -4.13 7.67 3.26
C PHE A 313 -4.03 8.15 4.71
N ILE A 314 -2.88 7.94 5.38
CA ILE A 314 -2.75 8.32 6.79
C ILE A 314 -2.70 9.84 6.99
N LEU A 315 -2.11 10.59 6.06
CA LEU A 315 -2.14 12.04 6.09
C LEU A 315 -3.57 12.56 5.95
N PHE A 316 -4.37 11.97 5.05
CA PHE A 316 -5.76 12.36 4.91
C PHE A 316 -6.58 12.09 6.18
N VAL A 317 -6.43 10.91 6.78
CA VAL A 317 -7.07 10.59 8.07
C VAL A 317 -6.65 11.62 9.13
N ALA A 318 -5.35 11.89 9.26
CA ALA A 318 -4.84 12.83 10.24
C ALA A 318 -5.41 14.25 10.04
N LEU A 319 -5.52 14.69 8.78
CA LEU A 319 -6.09 15.99 8.43
C LEU A 319 -7.59 16.07 8.73
N GLN A 320 -8.35 14.98 8.53
CA GLN A 320 -9.77 14.93 8.91
C GLN A 320 -9.99 15.11 10.42
N HIS A 321 -9.10 14.56 11.25
CA HIS A 321 -9.16 14.76 12.71
C HIS A 321 -8.86 16.20 13.14
N LEU A 322 -8.17 16.99 12.30
CA LEU A 322 -7.97 18.42 12.54
C LEU A 322 -9.17 19.23 12.08
N ASN A 323 -9.53 19.09 10.79
CA ASN A 323 -10.63 19.80 10.16
C ASN A 323 -11.09 19.00 8.92
N LYS A 324 -12.31 18.48 8.97
CA LYS A 324 -12.87 17.59 7.94
C LYS A 324 -13.06 18.28 6.59
N ASP A 325 -13.49 19.54 6.59
CA ASP A 325 -13.87 20.29 5.38
C ASP A 325 -12.66 20.67 4.54
N SER A 326 -11.55 21.02 5.20
CA SER A 326 -10.28 21.40 4.54
C SER A 326 -9.30 20.23 4.35
N ALA A 327 -9.65 19.02 4.79
CA ALA A 327 -8.71 17.89 4.82
C ALA A 327 -8.20 17.50 3.43
N PHE A 328 -9.10 17.43 2.45
CA PHE A 328 -8.75 17.00 1.09
C PHE A 328 -7.92 18.07 0.37
N GLU A 329 -8.28 19.35 0.49
CA GLU A 329 -7.53 20.46 -0.08
C GLU A 329 -6.09 20.51 0.46
N LYS A 330 -5.91 20.32 1.78
CA LYS A 330 -4.58 20.25 2.39
C LYS A 330 -3.79 19.03 1.93
N LEU A 331 -4.46 17.89 1.71
CA LEU A 331 -3.81 16.71 1.17
C LEU A 331 -3.33 16.94 -0.27
N VAL A 332 -4.10 17.62 -1.11
CA VAL A 332 -3.69 17.97 -2.49
C VAL A 332 -2.39 18.77 -2.47
N LYS A 333 -2.28 19.78 -1.59
CA LYS A 333 -1.04 20.56 -1.43
C LYS A 333 0.17 19.70 -1.05
N ILE A 334 -0.01 18.76 -0.11
CA ILE A 334 1.06 17.83 0.31
C ILE A 334 1.37 16.81 -0.80
N ASN A 335 0.36 16.40 -1.55
CA ASN A 335 0.50 15.48 -2.66
C ASN A 335 1.41 16.07 -3.73
N ASP A 336 1.17 17.32 -4.12
CA ASP A 336 1.95 18.00 -5.15
C ASP A 336 3.41 18.19 -4.72
N GLU A 337 3.64 18.46 -3.43
CA GLU A 337 4.98 18.63 -2.85
C GLU A 337 5.74 17.29 -2.72
N LEU A 338 5.13 16.27 -2.11
CA LEU A 338 5.85 15.10 -1.59
C LEU A 338 5.45 13.75 -2.20
N ILE A 339 4.19 13.57 -2.65
CA ILE A 339 3.64 12.24 -2.99
C ILE A 339 3.60 12.02 -4.51
N GLY A 340 2.98 12.94 -5.25
CA GLY A 340 2.92 12.96 -6.71
C GLY A 340 1.91 11.98 -7.33
N PHE A 341 0.71 11.85 -6.77
CA PHE A 341 -0.43 11.19 -7.42
C PHE A 341 -1.26 12.14 -8.27
N SER A 342 -2.00 11.61 -9.24
CA SER A 342 -3.06 12.36 -9.91
C SER A 342 -4.24 12.63 -8.95
N LEU A 343 -5.08 13.61 -9.29
CA LEU A 343 -6.26 13.93 -8.49
C LEU A 343 -7.24 12.75 -8.43
N GLU A 344 -7.33 11.95 -9.50
CA GLU A 344 -8.17 10.75 -9.58
C GLU A 344 -7.65 9.64 -8.67
N GLU A 345 -6.35 9.35 -8.71
CA GLU A 345 -5.70 8.38 -7.84
C GLU A 345 -5.86 8.75 -6.36
N LEU A 346 -5.64 10.02 -6.03
CA LEU A 346 -5.78 10.55 -4.66
C LEU A 346 -7.24 10.46 -4.17
N ASN A 347 -8.21 10.75 -5.03
CA ASN A 347 -9.63 10.56 -4.73
C ASN A 347 -9.97 9.09 -4.49
N GLY A 348 -9.45 8.18 -5.33
CA GLY A 348 -9.65 6.75 -5.19
C GLY A 348 -9.10 6.19 -3.87
N LEU A 349 -7.88 6.61 -3.50
CA LEU A 349 -7.22 6.20 -2.25
C LEU A 349 -7.95 6.70 -0.99
N THR A 350 -8.49 7.91 -1.03
CA THR A 350 -9.16 8.53 0.12
C THR A 350 -10.65 8.22 0.21
N LYS A 351 -11.23 7.53 -0.78
CA LYS A 351 -12.67 7.28 -0.90
C LYS A 351 -13.29 6.71 0.39
N THR A 352 -12.67 5.70 0.99
CA THR A 352 -13.19 5.08 2.22
C THR A 352 -13.05 5.99 3.44
N ALA A 353 -11.97 6.76 3.53
CA ALA A 353 -11.78 7.73 4.60
C ALA A 353 -12.70 8.95 4.48
N LYS A 354 -13.20 9.27 3.28
CA LYS A 354 -14.25 10.30 3.13
C LYS A 354 -15.56 9.89 3.82
N SER A 355 -15.93 8.61 3.74
CA SER A 355 -17.15 8.07 4.37
C SER A 355 -16.95 7.62 5.82
N THR A 356 -15.75 7.20 6.20
CA THR A 356 -15.48 6.57 7.50
C THR A 356 -14.48 7.37 8.32
N PHE A 357 -14.88 7.76 9.53
CA PHE A 357 -14.02 8.46 10.47
C PHE A 357 -13.16 7.47 11.27
N TYR A 358 -11.95 7.19 10.78
CA TYR A 358 -11.05 6.19 11.35
C TYR A 358 -10.48 6.62 12.72
N LYS A 359 -10.76 5.83 13.77
CA LYS A 359 -10.22 6.03 15.13
C LYS A 359 -9.12 5.01 15.41
N TYR A 360 -7.87 5.40 15.21
CA TYR A 360 -6.71 4.51 15.45
C TYR A 360 -6.37 4.41 16.94
N LYS A 361 -6.04 3.19 17.40
CA LYS A 361 -5.35 2.98 18.68
C LYS A 361 -3.89 3.43 18.53
N LYS A 362 -3.23 3.81 19.64
CA LYS A 362 -1.84 4.28 19.60
C LYS A 362 -0.89 3.22 19.04
N GLU A 363 -1.12 1.97 19.43
CA GLU A 363 -0.33 0.81 19.04
C GLU A 363 -0.46 0.58 17.52
N THR A 364 -1.69 0.59 17.00
CA THR A 364 -1.94 0.45 15.55
C THR A 364 -1.34 1.59 14.74
N LEU A 365 -1.39 2.83 15.24
CA LEU A 365 -0.73 3.94 14.56
C LEU A 365 0.79 3.84 14.63
N ALA A 366 1.34 3.35 15.74
CA ALA A 366 2.77 3.14 15.90
C ALA A 366 3.30 2.12 14.88
N GLU A 367 2.59 1.00 14.71
CA GLU A 367 2.90 0.00 13.67
C GLU A 367 2.80 0.59 12.27
N TYR A 368 1.77 1.40 12.00
CA TYR A 368 1.59 2.06 10.71
C TYR A 368 2.74 3.02 10.40
N LEU A 369 3.15 3.85 11.38
CA LEU A 369 4.25 4.79 11.20
C LEU A 369 5.62 4.12 11.19
N GLU A 370 5.80 3.00 11.90
CA GLU A 370 7.03 2.20 11.80
C GLU A 370 7.24 1.64 10.40
N ASP A 371 6.20 1.09 9.79
CA ASP A 371 6.25 0.58 8.42
C ASP A 371 6.49 1.71 7.38
N LEU A 372 6.04 2.92 7.69
CA LEU A 372 6.14 4.08 6.80
C LEU A 372 7.47 4.83 6.96
N LEU A 373 7.96 5.00 8.18
CA LEU A 373 9.13 5.82 8.52
C LEU A 373 10.38 4.99 8.82
N ASP A 374 10.24 3.67 8.90
CA ASP A 374 11.27 2.72 9.34
C ASP A 374 11.71 2.89 10.82
N TYR A 375 10.94 3.65 11.61
CA TYR A 375 11.09 3.76 13.06
C TYR A 375 9.76 4.08 13.75
N ARG A 376 9.63 3.72 15.04
CA ARG A 376 8.47 4.08 15.86
C ARG A 376 8.65 5.46 16.48
N PRO A 377 7.77 6.45 16.20
CA PRO A 377 7.85 7.74 16.87
C PRO A 377 7.63 7.61 18.38
N GLU A 378 8.53 8.19 19.18
CA GLU A 378 8.54 8.04 20.64
C GLU A 378 7.23 8.43 21.32
N TYR A 379 6.51 9.41 20.76
CA TYR A 379 5.23 9.87 21.33
C TYR A 379 4.09 8.85 21.17
N LEU A 380 4.30 7.80 20.37
CA LEU A 380 3.39 6.66 20.20
C LEU A 380 3.77 5.47 21.09
N CYS A 381 5.01 5.43 21.59
CA CYS A 381 5.45 4.40 22.51
C CYS A 381 4.81 4.66 23.88
N THR A 382 3.94 3.76 24.32
CA THR A 382 3.47 3.73 25.71
C THR A 382 4.65 3.39 26.60
N LYS A 383 5.18 4.39 27.32
CA LYS A 383 6.16 4.13 28.38
C LYS A 383 5.53 3.13 29.36
N PRO A 384 6.25 2.07 29.78
CA PRO A 384 5.74 1.18 30.80
C PRO A 384 5.37 2.03 32.01
N LYS A 385 4.12 1.91 32.48
CA LYS A 385 3.70 2.56 33.71
C LYS A 385 4.49 1.92 34.84
N VAL A 386 5.61 2.54 35.21
CA VAL A 386 6.30 2.23 36.46
C VAL A 386 5.26 2.46 37.55
N LYS A 387 4.78 1.38 38.18
CA LYS A 387 3.89 1.51 39.33
C LYS A 387 4.70 2.20 40.42
N LEU A 388 4.31 3.42 40.78
CA LEU A 388 4.88 4.13 41.93
C LEU A 388 4.70 3.24 43.16
N SER A 389 5.72 3.17 44.02
CA SER A 389 5.61 2.40 45.27
C SER A 389 4.55 3.02 46.18
N SER A 390 3.99 2.22 47.09
CA SER A 390 3.02 2.71 48.09
C SER A 390 3.56 3.91 48.87
N ASP A 391 4.85 3.89 49.20
CA ASP A 391 5.52 4.96 49.94
C ASP A 391 5.68 6.24 49.12
N GLU A 392 5.99 6.11 47.82
CA GLU A 392 6.08 7.26 46.93
C GLU A 392 4.72 7.94 46.72
N ILE A 393 3.64 7.14 46.68
CA ILE A 393 2.26 7.65 46.63
C ILE A 393 1.93 8.41 47.91
N LYS A 394 2.22 7.84 49.08
CA LYS A 394 1.99 8.50 50.39
C LYS A 394 2.78 9.81 50.52
N GLN A 395 4.04 9.82 50.10
CA GLN A 395 4.88 11.01 50.10
C GLN A 395 4.31 12.13 49.20
N ARG A 396 3.89 11.78 47.98
CA ARG A 396 3.29 12.74 47.04
C ARG A 396 1.95 13.28 47.54
N GLN A 397 1.10 12.43 48.12
CA GLN A 397 -0.16 12.86 48.73
C GLN A 397 0.06 13.79 49.93
N LYS A 398 1.03 13.46 50.80
CA LYS A 398 1.42 14.30 51.93
C LYS A 398 1.93 15.66 51.48
N LYS A 399 2.77 15.71 50.44
CA LYS A 399 3.27 16.96 49.86
C LYS A 399 2.13 17.78 49.24
N ALA A 400 1.29 17.18 48.42
CA ALA A 400 0.15 17.86 47.79
C ALA A 400 -0.85 18.41 48.82
N ALA A 401 -1.11 17.66 49.91
CA ALA A 401 -1.94 18.13 51.00
C ALA A 401 -1.32 19.35 51.71
N LYS A 402 -0.01 19.32 51.98
CA LYS A 402 0.71 20.46 52.57
C LYS A 402 0.68 21.68 51.66
N ASP A 403 0.98 21.51 50.38
CA ASP A 403 0.99 22.61 49.40
C ASP A 403 -0.41 23.23 49.24
N THR A 404 -1.45 22.40 49.21
CA THR A 404 -2.85 22.88 49.14
C THR A 404 -3.25 23.62 50.42
N ALA A 405 -2.86 23.13 51.59
CA ALA A 405 -3.13 23.78 52.87
C ALA A 405 -2.42 25.14 52.96
N THR A 406 -1.16 25.22 52.55
CA THR A 406 -0.39 26.47 52.50
C THR A 406 -1.02 27.46 51.53
N LYS A 407 -1.41 27.03 50.33
CA LYS A 407 -2.06 27.90 49.34
C LYS A 407 -3.41 28.44 49.83
N LYS A 408 -4.25 27.60 50.44
CA LYS A 408 -5.51 28.04 51.06
C LYS A 408 -5.26 29.02 52.20
N GLY A 409 -4.25 28.77 53.04
CA GLY A 409 -3.88 29.67 54.13
C GLY A 409 -3.45 31.05 53.65
N ASN A 410 -2.60 31.12 52.64
CA ASN A 410 -2.13 32.38 52.07
C ASN A 410 -3.29 33.17 51.46
N SER A 411 -4.16 32.52 50.68
CA SER A 411 -5.33 33.17 50.07
C SER A 411 -6.31 33.69 51.13
N SER A 412 -6.58 32.92 52.20
CA SER A 412 -7.41 33.41 53.31
C SER A 412 -6.77 34.59 54.06
N ARG A 413 -5.44 34.61 54.20
CA ARG A 413 -4.71 35.71 54.85
C ARG A 413 -4.74 36.99 54.01
N GLU A 414 -4.60 36.87 52.70
CA GLU A 414 -4.72 37.99 51.76
C GLU A 414 -6.12 38.61 51.82
N LEU A 415 -7.17 37.79 51.75
CA LEU A 415 -8.57 38.25 51.84
C LEU A 415 -8.88 38.96 53.16
N VAL A 416 -8.36 38.46 54.29
CA VAL A 416 -8.53 39.11 55.59
C VAL A 416 -7.79 40.45 55.63
N ARG A 417 -6.59 40.53 55.06
CA ARG A 417 -5.80 41.77 55.01
C ARG A 417 -6.45 42.83 54.12
N GLU A 418 -6.94 42.44 52.95
CA GLU A 418 -7.66 43.33 52.02
C GLU A 418 -8.92 43.90 52.67
N ALA A 419 -9.79 43.03 53.20
CA ALA A 419 -11.01 43.45 53.88
C ALA A 419 -10.75 44.33 55.12
N PHE A 420 -9.66 44.08 55.85
CA PHE A 420 -9.24 44.92 56.97
C PHE A 420 -8.81 46.33 56.53
N ASN A 421 -8.01 46.42 55.47
CA ASN A 421 -7.53 47.70 54.93
C ASN A 421 -8.66 48.52 54.31
N GLU A 422 -9.56 47.88 53.56
CA GLU A 422 -10.74 48.53 52.98
C GLU A 422 -11.63 49.16 54.06
N LEU A 423 -11.91 48.42 55.13
CA LEU A 423 -12.75 48.93 56.22
C LEU A 423 -12.08 50.07 57.00
N ILE A 424 -10.74 50.08 57.14
CA ILE A 424 -10.01 51.21 57.71
C ILE A 424 -10.13 52.44 56.80
N ASN A 425 -9.93 52.26 55.49
CA ASN A 425 -10.01 53.36 54.52
C ASN A 425 -11.42 53.97 54.44
N GLU A 426 -12.47 53.15 54.60
CA GLU A 426 -13.85 53.61 54.56
C GLU A 426 -14.32 54.29 55.85
N THR A 427 -13.88 53.81 57.02
CA THR A 427 -14.47 54.24 58.31
C THR A 427 -13.52 55.09 59.17
N GLY A 428 -12.23 55.15 58.83
CA GLY A 428 -11.20 55.83 59.61
C GLY A 428 -10.95 55.24 61.00
N LYS A 429 -11.59 54.11 61.34
CA LYS A 429 -11.50 53.43 62.64
C LYS A 429 -11.05 51.99 62.44
N LYS A 430 -10.44 51.41 63.48
CA LYS A 430 -9.99 50.01 63.45
C LYS A 430 -11.20 49.07 63.40
N PRO A 431 -11.37 48.23 62.36
CA PRO A 431 -12.53 47.38 62.21
C PRO A 431 -12.51 46.21 63.19
N THR A 432 -13.70 45.77 63.59
CA THR A 432 -13.86 44.58 64.44
C THR A 432 -13.70 43.30 63.62
N GLN A 433 -13.32 42.21 64.29
CA GLN A 433 -13.20 40.86 63.68
C GLN A 433 -14.47 40.41 62.98
N ARG A 434 -15.64 40.82 63.47
CA ARG A 434 -16.93 40.44 62.90
C ARG A 434 -17.19 41.17 61.58
N GLN A 435 -16.86 42.46 61.51
CA GLN A 435 -16.99 43.26 60.29
C GLN A 435 -16.08 42.77 59.17
N VAL A 436 -14.83 42.38 59.49
CA VAL A 436 -13.92 41.81 58.48
C VAL A 436 -14.38 40.42 58.02
N ALA A 437 -14.97 39.60 58.90
CA ALA A 437 -15.52 38.30 58.52
C ALA A 437 -16.69 38.43 57.53
N GLU A 438 -17.59 39.37 57.77
CA GLU A 438 -18.69 39.67 56.86
C GLU A 438 -18.18 40.22 55.52
N ARG A 439 -17.21 41.15 55.54
CA ARG A 439 -16.63 41.74 54.32
C ARG A 439 -15.84 40.75 53.48
N ALA A 440 -15.03 39.88 54.10
CA ALA A 440 -14.22 38.88 53.41
C ALA A 440 -15.02 37.63 52.98
N GLY A 441 -16.27 37.48 53.42
CA GLY A 441 -17.07 36.28 53.18
C GLY A 441 -16.50 35.03 53.86
N LEU A 442 -15.80 35.19 54.99
CA LEU A 442 -15.11 34.12 55.70
C LEU A 442 -15.72 33.88 57.08
N GLY A 443 -15.70 32.63 57.54
CA GLY A 443 -16.12 32.30 58.91
C GLY A 443 -15.25 32.99 59.97
N LEU A 444 -15.87 33.43 61.07
CA LEU A 444 -15.21 34.21 62.13
C LEU A 444 -13.98 33.51 62.73
N ARG A 445 -13.97 32.16 62.74
CA ARG A 445 -12.82 31.33 63.15
C ARG A 445 -11.63 31.44 62.20
N THR A 446 -11.89 31.53 60.89
CA THR A 446 -10.85 31.72 59.86
C THR A 446 -10.25 33.10 59.96
N VAL A 447 -11.07 34.13 60.17
CA VAL A 447 -10.61 35.50 60.41
C VAL A 447 -9.73 35.56 61.65
N LYS A 448 -10.19 35.02 62.80
CA LYS A 448 -9.40 34.95 64.03
C LYS A 448 -8.04 34.25 63.85
N ARG A 449 -8.00 33.18 63.05
CA ARG A 449 -6.76 32.43 62.77
C ARG A 449 -5.72 33.26 62.01
N TYR A 450 -6.15 34.20 61.17
CA TYR A 450 -5.26 35.04 60.37
C TYR A 450 -5.30 36.53 60.80
N TRP A 451 -5.88 36.81 61.97
CA TRP A 451 -6.01 38.15 62.55
C TRP A 451 -4.65 38.56 63.13
N PHE A 452 -3.88 39.32 62.36
CA PHE A 452 -2.51 39.76 62.69
C PHE A 452 -1.42 38.67 62.64
N SER A 453 -1.59 37.63 61.82
CA SER A 453 -0.47 36.75 61.42
C SER A 453 0.35 37.37 60.31
#